data_AF-A0AAN8ITT2-F1
#
_entry.id   AF-A0AAN8ITT2-F1
#
_cell.length_a   1.000
_cell.length_b   1.000
_cell.length_c   1.000
_cell.angle_alpha   90.00
_cell.angle_beta   90.00
_cell.angle_gamma   90.00
#
_symmetry.space_group_name_H-M   'P 1'
#
loop_
_entity.id
_entity.type
_entity.pdbx_description
1 polymer ?
#
loop_
_entity_poly.entity_id
_entity_poly.type
_entity_poly.pdbx_seq_one_letter_code
_entity_poly.pdbx_strand_id
1 'polypeptide(L)'
;HLLNAGVKAGNGANAYGPLAVLKEYRGLAFPIGGDMTLEEHITIPNVLRKFNPNLFGYSTGVGNWNSWEVSKLNMAVPGSEAKDMPVQAQRLVDAMRKHPEINITNDWKLVNIFVGGNDVCRACHDFHANRTTAHGPEMFKQHLVEAIKILKDNLPR
;
A
#
# COMPACT_ATOMS: atom_id res chain seq x y z
N HIS A 1 8.78 10.59 -4.46
CA HIS A 1 8.40 9.16 -4.47
C HIS A 1 7.00 8.93 -3.92
N LEU A 2 6.20 8.12 -4.58
CA LEU A 2 4.94 7.60 -4.05
C LEU A 2 5.15 6.23 -3.42
N LEU A 3 4.63 6.06 -2.21
CA LEU A 3 4.80 4.87 -1.41
C LEU A 3 3.42 4.40 -0.92
N ASN A 4 3.17 3.09 -0.90
CA ASN A 4 1.92 2.53 -0.40
C ASN A 4 2.17 1.29 0.44
N ALA A 5 1.73 1.33 1.69
CA ALA A 5 1.61 0.17 2.58
C ALA A 5 0.11 0.00 2.93
N GLY A 6 -0.43 -1.21 2.91
CA GLY A 6 -1.84 -1.45 3.20
C GLY A 6 -2.43 -2.64 2.44
N VAL A 7 -3.72 -2.54 2.07
CA VAL A 7 -4.48 -3.61 1.39
C VAL A 7 -4.91 -3.28 -0.05
N LYS A 8 -4.69 -2.04 -0.51
CA LYS A 8 -5.14 -1.59 -1.83
C LYS A 8 -4.13 -1.97 -2.93
N ALA A 9 -4.20 -3.22 -3.40
CA ALA A 9 -3.46 -3.71 -4.57
C ALA A 9 -4.25 -3.63 -5.90
N GLY A 10 -5.42 -2.97 -5.90
CA GLY A 10 -6.26 -2.84 -7.09
C GLY A 10 -7.12 -4.07 -7.43
N ASN A 11 -7.25 -5.02 -6.50
CA ASN A 11 -8.11 -6.19 -6.70
C ASN A 11 -9.53 -5.75 -7.06
N GLY A 12 -10.07 -6.31 -8.14
CA GLY A 12 -11.40 -5.94 -8.64
C GLY A 12 -11.48 -4.74 -9.59
N ALA A 13 -10.38 -3.98 -9.79
CA ALA A 13 -10.40 -2.74 -10.60
C ALA A 13 -10.72 -2.95 -12.09
N ASN A 14 -10.62 -4.19 -12.58
CA ASN A 14 -10.98 -4.56 -13.96
C ASN A 14 -11.67 -5.95 -14.01
N ALA A 15 -12.54 -6.23 -13.03
CA ALA A 15 -13.10 -7.55 -12.83
C ALA A 15 -14.35 -7.84 -13.68
N TYR A 16 -14.23 -8.80 -14.61
CA TYR A 16 -15.36 -9.58 -15.14
C TYR A 16 -15.41 -10.93 -14.41
N GLY A 17 -16.04 -10.97 -13.23
CA GLY A 17 -16.31 -12.19 -12.47
C GLY A 17 -15.40 -12.45 -11.25
N PRO A 18 -15.76 -13.44 -10.40
CA PRO A 18 -15.16 -13.66 -9.07
C PRO A 18 -13.68 -14.05 -9.09
N LEU A 19 -13.19 -14.66 -10.17
CA LEU A 19 -11.76 -15.00 -10.34
C LEU A 19 -10.87 -13.78 -10.56
N ALA A 20 -11.43 -12.64 -10.99
CA ALA A 20 -10.67 -11.40 -11.17
C ALA A 20 -10.37 -10.67 -9.85
N VAL A 21 -10.95 -11.12 -8.72
CA VAL A 21 -10.61 -10.65 -7.37
C VAL A 21 -9.23 -11.18 -6.92
N LEU A 22 -8.77 -12.28 -7.51
CA LEU A 22 -7.43 -12.85 -7.28
C LEU A 22 -6.34 -12.12 -8.07
N LYS A 23 -6.72 -11.29 -9.06
CA LYS A 23 -5.77 -10.49 -9.84
C LYS A 23 -5.53 -9.16 -9.14
N GLU A 24 -4.26 -8.88 -8.88
CA GLU A 24 -3.80 -7.62 -8.27
C GLU A 24 -3.49 -6.61 -9.37
N TYR A 25 -4.49 -5.82 -9.78
CA TYR A 25 -4.34 -4.74 -10.78
C TYR A 25 -3.66 -3.52 -10.15
N ARG A 26 -2.38 -3.67 -9.79
CA ARG A 26 -1.61 -2.65 -9.07
C ARG A 26 -1.51 -1.35 -9.86
N GLY A 27 -1.45 -1.41 -11.17
CA GLY A 27 -1.46 -0.24 -12.04
C GLY A 27 -2.74 0.60 -11.98
N LEU A 28 -3.86 0.01 -11.57
CA LEU A 28 -5.16 0.70 -11.43
C LEU A 28 -5.50 1.06 -9.98
N ALA A 29 -4.63 0.74 -9.03
CA ALA A 29 -4.87 1.00 -7.61
C ALA A 29 -4.92 2.52 -7.35
N PHE A 30 -6.06 3.05 -6.87
CA PHE A 30 -6.23 4.48 -6.57
C PHE A 30 -5.03 5.17 -5.88
N PRO A 31 -4.39 4.62 -4.82
CA PRO A 31 -3.36 5.36 -4.10
C PRO A 31 -1.99 5.43 -4.79
N ILE A 32 -1.67 4.52 -5.71
CA ILE A 32 -0.30 4.39 -6.25
C ILE A 32 -0.22 3.78 -7.66
N GLY A 33 -1.33 3.40 -8.27
CA GLY A 33 -1.38 2.85 -9.62
C GLY A 33 -1.20 3.93 -10.68
N GLY A 34 -0.36 3.66 -11.67
CA GLY A 34 0.00 4.60 -12.70
C GLY A 34 -0.28 4.17 -14.13
N ASP A 35 -1.12 3.15 -14.32
CA ASP A 35 -1.65 2.80 -15.64
C ASP A 35 -2.63 3.89 -16.13
N MET A 36 -2.81 3.96 -17.44
CA MET A 36 -3.70 4.89 -18.14
C MET A 36 -3.34 6.37 -17.91
N THR A 37 -4.05 7.26 -18.61
CA THR A 37 -3.97 8.71 -18.41
C THR A 37 -4.90 9.18 -17.28
N LEU A 38 -4.77 10.43 -16.84
CA LEU A 38 -5.69 10.98 -15.82
C LEU A 38 -7.13 11.04 -16.32
N GLU A 39 -7.31 11.29 -17.62
CA GLU A 39 -8.59 11.40 -18.30
C GLU A 39 -9.32 10.05 -18.35
N GLU A 40 -8.57 8.95 -18.42
CA GLU A 40 -9.09 7.59 -18.48
C GLU A 40 -9.28 6.97 -17.08
N HIS A 41 -8.36 7.24 -16.15
CA HIS A 41 -8.40 6.67 -14.81
C HIS A 41 -7.76 7.58 -13.76
N ILE A 42 -8.56 7.96 -12.76
CA ILE A 42 -8.09 8.86 -11.70
C ILE A 42 -7.41 8.06 -10.59
N THR A 43 -6.11 8.29 -10.44
CA THR A 43 -5.29 7.82 -9.33
C THR A 43 -4.44 8.96 -8.79
N ILE A 44 -3.92 8.82 -7.57
CA ILE A 44 -2.99 9.80 -6.99
C ILE A 44 -1.77 10.03 -7.93
N PRO A 45 -1.08 9.00 -8.45
CA PRO A 45 -0.02 9.20 -9.44
C PRO A 45 -0.46 9.92 -10.72
N ASN A 46 -1.64 9.63 -11.24
CA ASN A 46 -2.12 10.25 -12.50
C ASN A 46 -2.44 11.73 -12.30
N VAL A 47 -2.89 12.14 -11.11
CA VAL A 47 -3.04 13.55 -10.76
C VAL A 47 -1.68 14.22 -10.57
N LEU A 48 -0.80 13.63 -9.75
CA LEU A 48 0.47 14.25 -9.39
C LEU A 48 1.44 14.38 -10.57
N ARG A 49 1.43 13.44 -11.52
CA ARG A 49 2.30 13.51 -12.70
C ARG A 49 2.00 14.70 -13.61
N LYS A 50 0.79 15.29 -13.54
CA LYS A 50 0.47 16.54 -14.24
C LYS A 50 1.31 17.73 -13.75
N PHE A 51 1.75 17.68 -12.49
CA PHE A 51 2.53 18.75 -11.85
C PHE A 51 4.01 18.39 -11.71
N ASN A 52 4.33 17.09 -11.69
CA ASN A 52 5.70 16.59 -11.64
C ASN A 52 5.87 15.38 -12.58
N PRO A 53 6.39 15.57 -13.81
CA PRO A 53 6.57 14.46 -14.76
C PRO A 53 7.63 13.45 -14.31
N ASN A 54 8.53 13.82 -13.39
CA ASN A 54 9.58 12.94 -12.84
C ASN A 54 9.11 12.14 -11.61
N LEU A 55 7.79 11.94 -11.46
CA LEU A 55 7.22 11.17 -10.37
C LEU A 55 7.67 9.70 -10.45
N PHE A 56 8.21 9.18 -9.35
CA PHE A 56 8.69 7.80 -9.27
C PHE A 56 7.98 7.02 -8.16
N GLY A 57 7.88 5.70 -8.33
CA GLY A 57 7.38 4.77 -7.32
C GLY A 57 5.98 4.22 -7.55
N TYR A 58 5.25 4.72 -8.55
CA TYR A 58 3.92 4.22 -8.90
C TYR A 58 3.97 2.81 -9.50
N SER A 59 2.98 1.98 -9.19
CA SER A 59 2.86 0.63 -9.75
C SER A 59 2.21 0.64 -11.13
N THR A 60 2.49 -0.38 -11.94
CA THR A 60 1.89 -0.58 -13.29
C THR A 60 1.48 -2.02 -13.49
N GLY A 61 0.51 -2.26 -14.37
CA GLY A 61 0.07 -3.61 -14.75
C GLY A 61 -0.53 -4.45 -13.62
N VAL A 62 -0.39 -5.77 -13.78
CA VAL A 62 -0.96 -6.80 -12.88
C VAL A 62 0.15 -7.68 -12.33
N GLY A 63 0.20 -7.85 -11.01
CA GLY A 63 1.22 -8.68 -10.38
C GLY A 63 1.30 -8.49 -8.86
N ASN A 64 2.20 -9.25 -8.23
CA ASN A 64 2.33 -9.31 -6.78
C ASN A 64 3.23 -8.20 -6.22
N TRP A 65 3.17 -7.98 -4.90
CA TRP A 65 3.97 -6.94 -4.22
C TRP A 65 5.49 -7.14 -4.35
N ASN A 66 5.94 -8.38 -4.56
CA ASN A 66 7.35 -8.76 -4.66
C ASN A 66 7.92 -8.69 -6.09
N SER A 67 7.11 -8.30 -7.07
CA SER A 67 7.50 -8.07 -8.47
C SER A 67 7.85 -6.60 -8.70
N TRP A 68 9.12 -6.20 -8.56
CA TRP A 68 9.54 -4.80 -8.67
C TRP A 68 9.10 -4.13 -9.99
N GLU A 69 9.08 -4.88 -11.08
CA GLU A 69 8.67 -4.44 -12.41
C GLU A 69 7.21 -3.98 -12.48
N VAL A 70 6.34 -4.51 -11.60
CA VAL A 70 4.92 -4.17 -11.48
C VAL A 70 4.67 -3.31 -10.25
N SER A 71 5.10 -3.75 -9.07
CA SER A 71 4.71 -3.18 -7.79
C SER A 71 5.44 -1.89 -7.46
N LYS A 72 6.69 -1.71 -7.91
CA LYS A 72 7.56 -0.61 -7.50
C LYS A 72 7.51 -0.42 -5.97
N LEU A 73 6.99 0.70 -5.49
CA LEU A 73 6.92 1.03 -4.06
C LEU A 73 5.54 0.75 -3.44
N ASN A 74 4.72 -0.07 -4.12
CA ASN A 74 3.44 -0.57 -3.62
C ASN A 74 3.64 -1.90 -2.88
N MET A 75 3.83 -1.82 -1.55
CA MET A 75 4.01 -2.98 -0.67
C MET A 75 2.70 -3.55 -0.12
N ALA A 76 1.56 -3.07 -0.61
CA ALA A 76 0.25 -3.52 -0.14
C ALA A 76 0.04 -5.02 -0.42
N VAL A 77 -0.48 -5.74 0.56
CA VAL A 77 -0.83 -7.16 0.47
C VAL A 77 -2.33 -7.32 0.71
N PRO A 78 -3.09 -7.94 -0.22
CA PRO A 78 -4.50 -8.21 -0.01
C PRO A 78 -4.76 -9.03 1.26
N GLY A 79 -5.82 -8.69 1.98
CA GLY A 79 -6.18 -9.40 3.22
C GLY A 79 -5.37 -9.00 4.46
N SER A 80 -4.36 -8.12 4.33
CA SER A 80 -3.59 -7.64 5.49
C SER A 80 -4.44 -6.88 6.51
N GLU A 81 -4.03 -7.00 7.76
CA GLU A 81 -4.60 -6.34 8.94
C GLU A 81 -3.58 -5.33 9.50
N ALA A 82 -3.95 -4.55 10.52
CA ALA A 82 -3.05 -3.57 11.13
C ALA A 82 -1.76 -4.21 11.64
N LYS A 83 -1.83 -5.43 12.18
CA LYS A 83 -0.67 -6.22 12.64
C LYS A 83 0.39 -6.48 11.56
N ASP A 84 0.02 -6.42 10.28
CA ASP A 84 0.94 -6.61 9.17
C ASP A 84 1.61 -5.31 8.70
N MET A 85 1.17 -4.15 9.20
CA MET A 85 1.72 -2.85 8.77
C MET A 85 3.20 -2.68 9.10
N PRO A 86 3.71 -3.11 10.27
CA PRO A 86 5.15 -3.03 10.56
C PRO A 86 6.02 -3.76 9.53
N VAL A 87 5.63 -4.98 9.13
CA VAL A 87 6.40 -5.74 8.13
C VAL A 87 6.29 -5.13 6.74
N GLN A 88 5.14 -4.56 6.36
CA GLN A 88 5.02 -3.84 5.08
C GLN A 88 5.83 -2.54 5.07
N ALA A 89 5.89 -1.81 6.20
CA ALA A 89 6.75 -0.64 6.36
C ALA A 89 8.23 -1.00 6.21
N GLN A 90 8.68 -2.10 6.82
CA GLN A 90 10.06 -2.55 6.69
C GLN A 90 10.38 -2.94 5.24
N ARG A 91 9.49 -3.68 4.56
CA ARG A 91 9.66 -4.03 3.14
C ARG A 91 9.77 -2.80 2.24
N LEU A 92 9.00 -1.75 2.54
CA LEU A 92 9.07 -0.50 1.81
C LEU A 92 10.43 0.18 1.98
N VAL A 93 10.94 0.26 3.21
CA VAL A 93 12.27 0.79 3.52
C VAL A 93 13.35 -0.02 2.78
N ASP A 94 13.27 -1.34 2.83
CA ASP A 94 14.24 -2.23 2.19
C ASP A 94 14.22 -2.08 0.66
N ALA A 95 13.04 -1.97 0.06
CA ALA A 95 12.88 -1.68 -1.36
C ALA A 95 13.53 -0.33 -1.71
N MET A 96 13.26 0.72 -0.94
CA MET A 96 13.88 2.04 -1.18
C MET A 96 15.40 2.02 -1.08
N ARG A 97 15.96 1.24 -0.13
CA ARG A 97 17.42 1.09 0.02
C ARG A 97 18.07 0.28 -1.09
N LYS A 98 17.35 -0.68 -1.67
CA LYS A 98 17.86 -1.58 -2.72
C LYS A 98 17.94 -0.92 -4.09
N HIS A 99 17.18 0.14 -4.32
CA HIS A 99 17.02 0.77 -5.63
C HIS A 99 17.81 2.09 -5.71
N PRO A 100 18.93 2.14 -6.46
CA PRO A 100 19.84 3.28 -6.50
C PRO A 100 19.24 4.55 -7.12
N GLU A 101 18.11 4.44 -7.82
CA GLU A 101 17.39 5.58 -8.39
C GLU A 101 16.69 6.43 -7.32
N ILE A 102 16.64 5.95 -6.07
CA ILE A 102 15.96 6.61 -4.95
C ILE A 102 17.00 7.24 -4.02
N ASN A 103 16.99 8.57 -3.92
CA ASN A 103 17.71 9.26 -2.86
C ASN A 103 16.84 9.28 -1.59
N ILE A 104 16.99 8.23 -0.78
CA ILE A 104 16.22 8.05 0.45
C ILE A 104 16.38 9.23 1.43
N THR A 105 17.43 10.03 1.33
CA THR A 105 17.70 11.14 2.25
C THR A 105 17.07 12.47 1.79
N ASN A 106 17.06 12.72 0.48
CA ASN A 106 16.72 14.04 -0.06
C ASN A 106 15.41 14.08 -0.87
N ASP A 107 14.93 12.94 -1.36
CA ASP A 107 13.75 12.92 -2.21
C ASP A 107 12.45 13.01 -1.40
N TRP A 108 11.59 13.99 -1.69
CA TRP A 108 10.27 14.04 -1.07
C TRP A 108 9.46 12.76 -1.26
N LYS A 109 8.86 12.28 -0.17
CA LYS A 109 8.07 11.04 -0.13
C LYS A 109 6.63 11.32 0.29
N LEU A 110 5.67 10.75 -0.44
CA LEU A 110 4.27 10.66 -0.01
C LEU A 110 3.96 9.19 0.27
N VAL A 111 3.72 8.87 1.55
CA VAL A 111 3.35 7.51 2.00
C VAL A 111 1.85 7.44 2.25
N ASN A 112 1.20 6.50 1.57
CA ASN A 112 -0.18 6.14 1.83
C ASN A 112 -0.23 4.88 2.71
N ILE A 113 -1.02 4.93 3.78
CA ILE A 113 -1.35 3.78 4.61
C ILE A 113 -2.86 3.56 4.58
N PHE A 114 -3.31 2.51 3.89
CA PHE A 114 -4.72 2.14 3.78
C PHE A 114 -4.97 0.74 4.35
N VAL A 115 -5.40 0.67 5.61
CA VAL A 115 -5.67 -0.57 6.38
C VAL A 115 -6.85 -0.36 7.33
N GLY A 116 -7.40 -1.44 7.90
CA GLY A 116 -8.50 -1.39 8.89
C GLY A 116 -9.79 -2.11 8.46
N GLY A 117 -10.02 -2.29 7.17
CA GLY A 117 -11.21 -3.01 6.69
C GLY A 117 -11.25 -4.45 7.19
N ASN A 118 -10.13 -5.17 7.08
CA ASN A 118 -10.03 -6.55 7.56
C ASN A 118 -10.05 -6.63 9.09
N ASP A 119 -9.43 -5.66 9.78
CA ASP A 119 -9.45 -5.57 11.25
C ASP A 119 -10.88 -5.49 11.79
N VAL A 120 -11.74 -4.66 11.19
CA VAL A 120 -13.15 -4.55 11.57
C VAL A 120 -13.89 -5.88 11.33
N CYS A 121 -13.68 -6.53 10.19
CA CYS A 121 -14.28 -7.84 9.92
C CYS A 121 -13.86 -8.88 10.97
N ARG A 122 -12.56 -8.92 11.32
CA ARG A 122 -12.03 -9.82 12.36
C ARG A 122 -12.59 -9.49 13.74
N ALA A 123 -12.69 -8.21 14.09
CA ALA A 123 -13.27 -7.76 15.35
C ALA A 123 -14.73 -8.20 15.49
N CYS A 124 -15.54 -8.14 14.42
CA CYS A 124 -16.90 -8.68 14.43
C CYS A 124 -16.92 -10.18 14.71
N HIS A 125 -16.05 -10.96 14.07
CA HIS A 125 -15.96 -12.41 14.33
C HIS A 125 -15.51 -12.73 15.76
N ASP A 126 -14.51 -12.01 16.28
CA ASP A 126 -14.02 -12.16 17.65
C ASP A 126 -15.11 -11.86 18.68
N PHE A 127 -15.88 -10.79 18.45
CA PHE A 127 -17.04 -10.45 19.27
C PHE A 127 -18.08 -11.59 19.30
N HIS A 128 -18.46 -12.13 18.14
CA HIS A 128 -19.40 -13.25 18.07
C HIS A 128 -18.85 -14.55 18.68
N ALA A 129 -17.53 -14.73 18.68
CA ALA A 129 -16.85 -15.89 19.27
C ALA A 129 -16.47 -15.70 20.75
N ASN A 130 -16.87 -14.58 21.38
CA ASN A 130 -16.52 -14.20 22.75
C ASN A 130 -14.98 -14.16 23.00
N ARG A 131 -14.21 -13.74 21.99
CA ARG A 131 -12.76 -13.50 22.04
C ARG A 131 -12.54 -11.99 22.12
N THR A 132 -11.80 -11.50 23.11
CA THR A 132 -11.94 -10.08 23.50
C THR A 132 -10.77 -9.16 23.18
N THR A 133 -9.69 -9.56 22.47
CA THR A 133 -8.48 -8.71 22.53
C THR A 133 -7.59 -8.59 21.28
N ALA A 134 -7.67 -9.48 20.29
CA ALA A 134 -6.66 -9.47 19.21
C ALA A 134 -6.85 -8.35 18.16
N HIS A 135 -8.10 -7.93 17.90
CA HIS A 135 -8.43 -6.94 16.84
C HIS A 135 -9.13 -5.70 17.41
N GLY A 136 -8.89 -5.38 18.68
CA GLY A 136 -9.46 -4.22 19.34
C GLY A 136 -8.82 -2.89 18.90
N PRO A 137 -9.46 -1.74 19.20
CA PRO A 137 -8.97 -0.42 18.81
C PRO A 137 -7.55 -0.10 19.30
N GLU A 138 -7.20 -0.58 20.50
CA GLU A 138 -5.87 -0.34 21.07
C GLU A 138 -4.78 -1.12 20.33
N MET A 139 -5.01 -2.39 20.00
CA MET A 139 -4.07 -3.19 19.19
C MET A 139 -3.92 -2.59 17.78
N PHE A 140 -5.02 -2.19 17.17
CA PHE A 140 -5.02 -1.49 15.88
C PHE A 140 -4.11 -0.25 15.90
N LYS A 141 -4.30 0.61 16.92
CA LYS A 141 -3.49 1.81 17.13
C LYS A 141 -2.02 1.46 17.35
N GLN A 142 -1.72 0.48 18.19
CA GLN A 142 -0.34 0.09 18.50
C GLN A 142 0.42 -0.34 17.24
N HIS A 143 -0.18 -1.18 16.40
CA HIS A 143 0.46 -1.62 15.16
C HIS A 143 0.66 -0.49 14.14
N LEU A 144 -0.28 0.45 14.05
CA LEU A 144 -0.10 1.63 13.20
C LEU A 144 1.01 2.54 13.71
N VAL A 145 1.08 2.78 15.02
CA VAL A 145 2.15 3.59 15.63
C VAL A 145 3.51 2.95 15.37
N GLU A 146 3.62 1.64 15.49
CA GLU A 146 4.86 0.90 15.18
C GLU A 146 5.26 1.06 13.71
N ALA A 147 4.34 0.83 12.77
CA ALA A 147 4.61 1.00 11.34
C ALA A 147 5.03 2.44 10.98
N ILE A 148 4.35 3.44 11.54
CA ILE A 148 4.66 4.86 11.33
C ILE A 148 6.04 5.21 11.90
N LYS A 149 6.41 4.66 13.07
CA LYS A 149 7.76 4.84 13.63
C LYS A 149 8.83 4.27 12.71
N ILE A 150 8.65 3.05 12.19
CA ILE A 150 9.59 2.44 11.22
C ILE A 150 9.79 3.36 10.02
N LEU A 151 8.69 3.86 9.43
CA LEU A 151 8.77 4.77 8.28
C LEU A 151 9.47 6.08 8.65
N LYS A 152 9.08 6.72 9.75
CA LYS A 152 9.65 7.98 10.20
C LYS A 152 11.16 7.87 10.45
N ASP A 153 11.59 6.80 11.09
CA ASP A 153 12.99 6.63 11.51
C ASP A 153 13.91 6.25 10.34
N ASN A 154 13.35 5.68 9.26
CA ASN A 154 14.12 5.19 8.12
C ASN A 154 13.94 5.98 6.82
N LEU A 155 12.92 6.83 6.72
CA LEU A 155 12.60 7.62 5.53
C LEU A 155 12.68 9.13 5.84
N PRO A 156 13.88 9.68 6.06
CA PRO A 156 14.03 11.13 6.22
C PRO A 156 13.62 11.86 4.93
N ARG A 157 12.88 12.97 5.10
CA ARG A 157 12.31 13.89 4.12
C ARG A 157 11.81 13.31 2.78
#